data_AF-A0AAD5REX6-F1
#
_entry.id   AF-A0AAD5REX6-F1
#
_cell.length_a   1.000
_cell.length_b   1.000
_cell.length_c   1.000
_cell.angle_alpha   90.00
_cell.angle_beta   90.00
_cell.angle_gamma   90.00
#
_symmetry.space_group_name_H-M   'P 1'
#
loop_
_entity.id
_entity.type
_entity.pdbx_description
1 polymer ?
#
loop_
_entity_poly.entity_id
_entity_poly.type
_entity_poly.pdbx_seq_one_letter_code
_entity_poly.pdbx_strand_id
1 'polypeptide(L)'
;MLGGITLPDGARSLLELAPSLSPSQPIPEVSLRRVACKLHEFQDKLRKKVKDEATNRNMQQVEVAPIPPFPQPFSRQQDSNEKVDRKFWKFVDKTFRTLIHYRAERFHSNLTELQRGHERDSKVDKRRIDEAIK
;
A
#
# COMPACT_ATOMS: atom_id res chain seq x y z
N MET A 1 36.15 -11.57 5.05
CA MET A 1 35.66 -12.92 4.68
C MET A 1 34.15 -12.88 4.79
N LEU A 2 33.41 -13.11 3.71
CA LEU A 2 31.96 -13.34 3.76
C LEU A 2 31.72 -14.78 3.30
N GLY A 3 31.07 -15.60 4.13
CA GLY A 3 30.72 -16.98 3.76
C GLY A 3 31.89 -17.85 3.28
N GLY A 4 33.09 -17.69 3.85
CA GLY A 4 34.27 -18.48 3.48
C GLY A 4 34.98 -18.03 2.19
N ILE A 5 34.56 -16.92 1.57
CA ILE A 5 35.18 -16.38 0.36
C ILE A 5 36.10 -15.21 0.72
N THR A 6 37.35 -15.27 0.28
CA THR A 6 38.33 -14.20 0.44
C THR A 6 38.08 -13.12 -0.61
N LEU A 7 37.35 -12.06 -0.24
CA LEU A 7 37.11 -10.94 -1.14
C LEU A 7 38.40 -10.11 -1.37
N PRO A 8 38.68 -9.70 -2.63
CA PRO A 8 39.71 -8.72 -2.96
C PRO A 8 39.46 -7.38 -2.25
N ASP A 9 40.51 -6.61 -1.93
CA ASP A 9 40.37 -5.37 -1.16
C ASP A 9 39.53 -4.30 -1.89
N GLY A 10 39.58 -4.24 -3.22
CA GLY A 10 38.69 -3.38 -4.01
C GLY A 10 37.20 -3.76 -3.90
N ALA A 11 36.91 -5.06 -3.75
CA ALA A 11 35.55 -5.55 -3.53
C ALA A 11 35.08 -5.29 -2.08
N ARG A 12 35.99 -5.29 -1.10
CA ARG A 12 35.68 -4.90 0.28
C ARG A 12 35.30 -3.41 0.35
N SER A 13 36.07 -2.55 -0.31
CA SER A 13 35.75 -1.11 -0.38
C SER A 13 34.43 -0.85 -1.12
N LEU A 14 34.16 -1.57 -2.22
CA LEU A 14 32.86 -1.51 -2.91
C LEU A 14 31.68 -1.99 -2.05
N LEU A 15 31.86 -3.03 -1.23
CA LEU A 15 30.84 -3.50 -0.29
C LEU A 15 30.65 -2.54 0.89
N GLU A 16 31.72 -1.90 1.38
CA GLU A 16 31.63 -0.79 2.36
C GLU A 16 30.95 0.46 1.78
N LEU A 17 31.02 0.65 0.47
CA LEU A 17 30.31 1.71 -0.28
C LEU A 17 28.90 1.31 -0.70
N ALA A 18 28.49 0.06 -0.52
CA ALA A 18 27.15 -0.45 -0.85
C ALA A 18 26.16 -0.64 0.32
N PRO A 19 26.16 0.14 1.44
CA PRO A 19 25.05 0.13 2.39
C PRO A 19 23.79 0.80 1.83
N SER A 20 23.87 1.41 0.64
CA SER A 20 22.75 1.97 -0.13
C SER A 20 21.78 0.92 -0.69
N LEU A 21 22.14 -0.37 -0.65
CA LEU A 21 21.30 -1.47 -1.11
C LEU A 21 20.23 -1.91 -0.12
N SER A 22 20.03 -1.19 0.99
CA SER A 22 18.84 -1.36 1.81
C SER A 22 17.81 -0.28 1.43
N PRO A 23 16.89 -0.53 0.47
CA PRO A 23 15.75 0.33 0.26
C PRO A 23 14.70 -0.03 1.32
N SER A 24 15.07 0.08 2.58
CA SER A 24 14.15 -0.06 3.67
C SER A 24 13.52 1.31 3.93
N GLN A 25 12.90 1.83 2.87
CA GLN A 25 12.19 3.09 2.96
C GLN A 25 10.94 2.86 3.80
N PRO A 26 10.66 3.73 4.78
CA PRO A 26 9.40 3.66 5.51
C PRO A 26 8.24 3.68 4.52
N ILE A 27 7.21 2.87 4.76
CA ILE A 27 6.04 2.78 3.88
C ILE A 27 5.48 4.20 3.70
N PRO A 28 5.47 4.75 2.47
CA PRO A 28 5.02 6.12 2.26
C PRO A 28 3.51 6.22 2.49
N GLU A 29 3.06 7.36 3.00
CA GLU A 29 1.65 7.60 3.33
C GLU A 29 0.71 7.44 2.12
N VAL A 30 1.21 7.79 0.92
CA VAL A 30 0.49 7.58 -0.35
C VAL A 30 0.18 6.09 -0.59
N SER A 31 1.10 5.19 -0.24
CA SER A 31 0.89 3.75 -0.36
C SER A 31 -0.17 3.25 0.63
N LEU A 32 -0.18 3.76 1.86
CA LEU A 32 -1.22 3.42 2.85
C LEU A 32 -2.61 3.86 2.38
N ARG A 33 -2.72 5.09 1.85
CA ARG A 33 -3.97 5.60 1.27
C ARG A 33 -4.43 4.73 0.09
N ARG A 34 -3.51 4.35 -0.80
CA ARG A 34 -3.82 3.47 -1.93
C ARG A 34 -4.33 2.09 -1.48
N VAL A 35 -3.72 1.52 -0.43
CA VAL A 35 -4.19 0.26 0.17
C VAL A 35 -5.61 0.43 0.74
N ALA A 36 -5.86 1.51 1.48
CA ALA A 36 -7.20 1.79 2.02
C ALA A 36 -8.26 1.92 0.91
N CYS A 37 -7.97 2.65 -0.17
CA CYS A 37 -8.84 2.75 -1.35
C CYS A 37 -9.13 1.37 -1.96
N LYS A 38 -8.10 0.52 -2.11
CA LYS A 38 -8.25 -0.83 -2.66
C LYS A 38 -9.04 -1.76 -1.75
N LEU A 39 -8.92 -1.61 -0.44
CA LEU A 39 -9.75 -2.34 0.53
C LEU A 39 -11.22 -1.94 0.41
N HIS A 40 -11.51 -0.64 0.22
CA HIS A 40 -12.88 -0.17 -0.02
C HIS A 40 -13.48 -0.77 -1.31
N GLU A 41 -12.74 -0.70 -2.42
CA GLU A 41 -13.16 -1.34 -3.69
C GLU A 41 -13.41 -2.85 -3.52
N PHE A 42 -12.59 -3.52 -2.70
CA PHE A 42 -12.74 -4.95 -2.42
C PHE A 42 -14.00 -5.23 -1.59
N GLN A 43 -14.30 -4.40 -0.59
CA GLN A 43 -15.54 -4.51 0.20
C GLN A 43 -16.78 -4.39 -0.69
N ASP A 44 -16.79 -3.40 -1.59
CA ASP A 44 -17.89 -3.20 -2.53
C ASP A 44 -18.07 -4.41 -3.45
N LYS A 45 -16.96 -4.99 -3.95
CA LYS A 45 -17.00 -6.21 -4.77
C LYS A 45 -17.57 -7.40 -3.99
N LEU A 46 -17.20 -7.57 -2.72
CA LEU A 46 -17.75 -8.65 -1.89
C LEU A 46 -19.25 -8.48 -1.63
N ARG A 47 -19.70 -7.27 -1.32
CA ARG A 47 -21.12 -6.95 -1.13
C ARG A 47 -21.91 -7.20 -2.42
N LYS A 48 -21.39 -6.72 -3.55
CA LYS A 48 -21.99 -6.95 -4.87
C LYS A 48 -22.12 -8.45 -5.17
N LYS A 49 -21.06 -9.24 -4.95
CA LYS A 49 -21.09 -10.69 -5.19
C LYS A 49 -22.19 -11.38 -4.40
N VAL A 50 -22.37 -11.03 -3.11
CA VAL A 50 -23.43 -11.61 -2.28
C VAL A 50 -24.82 -11.16 -2.75
N LYS A 51 -24.97 -9.92 -3.18
CA LYS A 51 -26.22 -9.41 -3.77
C LYS A 51 -26.57 -10.16 -5.05
N ASP A 52 -25.59 -10.37 -5.93
CA ASP A 52 -25.76 -11.12 -7.17
C ASP A 52 -26.11 -12.59 -6.88
N GLU A 53 -25.45 -13.24 -5.91
CA GLU A 53 -25.78 -14.60 -5.46
C GLU A 53 -27.20 -14.70 -4.87
N ALA A 54 -27.64 -13.71 -4.09
CA ALA A 54 -29.01 -13.67 -3.55
C ALA A 54 -30.04 -13.42 -4.66
N THR A 55 -29.72 -12.56 -5.63
CA THR A 55 -30.60 -12.26 -6.77
C THR A 55 -30.74 -13.48 -7.68
N ASN A 56 -29.63 -14.16 -8.01
CA ASN A 56 -29.63 -15.38 -8.81
C ASN A 56 -30.45 -16.52 -8.19
N ARG A 57 -30.54 -16.59 -6.85
CA ARG A 57 -31.43 -17.53 -6.15
C ARG A 57 -32.91 -17.16 -6.23
N ASN A 58 -33.22 -15.88 -6.41
CA ASN A 58 -34.58 -15.33 -6.48
C ASN A 58 -35.05 -15.05 -7.92
N MET A 59 -34.22 -15.31 -8.93
CA MET A 59 -34.49 -15.00 -10.35
C MET A 59 -35.57 -15.87 -11.01
N GLN A 60 -36.42 -16.55 -10.25
CA GLN A 60 -37.60 -17.20 -10.80
C GLN A 60 -38.76 -16.23 -11.11
N GLN A 61 -38.70 -14.96 -10.67
CA GLN A 61 -39.81 -14.02 -10.93
C GLN A 61 -39.40 -12.55 -10.73
N VAL A 62 -38.82 -11.87 -11.73
CA VAL A 62 -38.73 -10.40 -11.71
C VAL A 62 -38.95 -9.84 -13.12
N GLU A 63 -40.12 -9.24 -13.33
CA GLU A 63 -40.44 -8.39 -14.48
C GLU A 63 -39.51 -7.17 -14.52
N VAL A 64 -38.86 -6.95 -15.67
CA VAL A 64 -37.88 -5.87 -15.84
C VAL A 64 -38.63 -4.56 -16.14
N ALA A 65 -38.62 -3.62 -15.20
CA ALA A 65 -39.09 -2.27 -15.43
C ALA A 65 -38.11 -1.46 -16.32
N PRO A 66 -38.60 -0.55 -17.18
CA PRO A 66 -37.75 0.24 -18.06
C PRO A 66 -36.82 1.18 -17.28
N ILE A 67 -35.57 1.26 -17.72
CA ILE A 67 -34.53 2.10 -17.10
C ILE A 67 -34.77 3.56 -17.49
N PRO A 68 -34.85 4.51 -16.54
CA PRO A 68 -35.07 5.92 -16.84
C PRO A 68 -33.85 6.55 -17.55
N PRO A 69 -34.06 7.58 -18.39
CA PRO A 69 -33.02 8.15 -19.27
C PRO A 69 -32.01 9.06 -18.54
N PHE A 70 -32.01 9.08 -17.20
CA PHE A 70 -31.08 9.90 -16.44
C PHE A 70 -29.76 9.17 -16.21
N PRO A 71 -28.62 9.89 -16.23
CA PRO A 71 -27.34 9.28 -15.87
C PRO A 71 -27.47 8.66 -14.48
N GLN A 72 -27.14 7.37 -14.39
CA GLN A 72 -27.12 6.69 -13.10
C GLN A 72 -26.15 7.43 -12.18
N PRO A 73 -26.48 7.62 -10.90
CA PRO A 73 -25.59 8.27 -9.96
C PRO A 73 -24.23 7.57 -9.98
N PHE A 74 -23.18 8.35 -10.19
CA PHE A 74 -21.80 7.88 -10.18
C PHE A 74 -21.53 7.18 -8.84
N SER A 75 -21.31 5.86 -8.91
CA SER A 75 -21.08 4.96 -7.78
C SER A 75 -22.14 5.00 -6.67
N ARG A 76 -23.18 4.16 -6.76
CA ARG A 76 -23.94 3.77 -5.58
C ARG A 76 -23.06 2.89 -4.70
N GLN A 77 -22.70 3.38 -3.52
CA GLN A 77 -22.09 2.57 -2.45
C GLN A 77 -22.98 1.33 -2.22
N GLN A 78 -22.37 0.14 -2.15
CA GLN A 78 -23.15 -1.08 -1.95
C GLN A 78 -23.78 -1.09 -0.55
N ASP A 79 -25.02 -1.56 -0.47
CA ASP A 79 -25.75 -1.73 0.78
C ASP A 79 -24.93 -2.57 1.78
N SER A 80 -25.00 -2.22 3.06
CA SER A 80 -24.25 -2.92 4.11
C SER A 80 -24.70 -4.38 4.22
N ASN A 81 -23.74 -5.26 4.51
CA ASN A 81 -24.03 -6.68 4.70
C ASN A 81 -23.24 -7.19 5.89
N GLU A 82 -23.91 -7.38 7.01
CA GLU A 82 -23.28 -7.69 8.30
C GLU A 82 -22.40 -8.95 8.27
N LYS A 83 -22.76 -9.96 7.47
CA LYS A 83 -21.97 -11.19 7.33
C LYS A 83 -20.66 -10.95 6.57
N VAL A 84 -20.73 -10.19 5.48
CA VAL A 84 -19.56 -9.81 4.67
C VAL A 84 -18.68 -8.86 5.46
N ASP A 85 -19.29 -7.83 6.05
CA ASP A 85 -18.61 -6.75 6.75
C ASP A 85 -17.85 -7.26 7.98
N ARG A 86 -18.40 -8.22 8.75
CA ARG A 86 -17.67 -8.85 9.86
C ARG A 86 -16.43 -9.62 9.41
N LYS A 87 -16.53 -10.38 8.30
CA LYS A 87 -15.38 -11.14 7.76
C LYS A 87 -14.34 -10.20 7.17
N PHE A 88 -14.79 -9.19 6.44
CA PHE A 88 -13.95 -8.16 5.87
C PHE A 88 -13.22 -7.38 6.97
N TRP A 89 -13.91 -7.00 8.05
CA TRP A 89 -13.30 -6.29 9.17
C TRP A 89 -12.16 -7.08 9.82
N LYS A 90 -12.33 -8.39 10.04
CA LYS A 90 -11.25 -9.26 10.56
C LYS A 90 -10.03 -9.29 9.63
N PHE A 91 -10.25 -9.29 8.32
CA PHE A 91 -9.19 -9.25 7.33
C PHE A 91 -8.46 -7.91 7.32
N VAL A 92 -9.23 -6.81 7.36
CA VAL A 92 -8.72 -5.43 7.42
C VAL A 92 -7.92 -5.20 8.70
N ASP A 93 -8.43 -5.61 9.85
CA ASP A 93 -7.72 -5.49 11.13
C ASP A 93 -6.36 -6.19 11.08
N LYS A 94 -6.31 -7.42 10.57
CA LYS A 94 -5.05 -8.16 10.40
C LYS A 94 -4.08 -7.45 9.46
N THR A 95 -4.55 -6.95 8.31
CA THR A 95 -3.68 -6.26 7.34
C THR A 95 -3.15 -4.94 7.87
N PHE A 96 -3.98 -4.14 8.54
CA PHE A 96 -3.52 -2.90 9.16
C PHE A 96 -2.56 -3.15 10.31
N ARG A 97 -2.78 -4.18 11.15
CA ARG A 97 -1.80 -4.58 12.19
C ARG A 97 -0.44 -4.91 11.59
N THR A 98 -0.40 -5.68 10.50
CA THR A 98 0.83 -5.99 9.78
C THR A 98 1.50 -4.72 9.22
N LEU A 99 0.73 -3.83 8.60
CA LEU A 99 1.27 -2.57 8.05
C LEU A 99 1.81 -1.64 9.15
N ILE A 100 1.10 -1.56 10.29
CA ILE A 100 1.54 -0.79 11.45
C ILE A 100 2.81 -1.39 12.04
N HIS A 101 2.91 -2.72 12.14
CA HIS A 101 4.11 -3.40 12.59
C HIS A 101 5.33 -3.02 11.72
N TYR A 102 5.22 -3.16 10.40
CA TYR A 102 6.30 -2.80 9.47
C TYR A 102 6.58 -1.29 9.41
N ARG A 103 5.61 -0.45 9.77
CA ARG A 103 5.83 1.00 9.92
C ARG A 103 6.56 1.33 11.23
N ALA A 104 6.27 0.60 12.29
CA ALA A 104 6.83 0.80 13.63
C ALA A 104 8.24 0.20 13.76
N GLU A 105 8.52 -0.89 13.04
CA GLU A 105 9.87 -1.35 12.79
C GLU A 105 10.64 -0.24 12.11
N ARG A 106 11.40 0.53 12.90
CA ARG A 106 12.42 1.41 12.35
C ARG A 106 13.35 0.51 11.58
N PHE A 107 13.33 0.67 10.28
CA PHE A 107 14.38 0.10 9.46
C PHE A 107 15.70 0.71 9.91
N HIS A 108 16.50 -0.09 10.60
CA HIS A 108 17.83 0.29 10.99
C HIS A 108 18.65 0.43 9.72
N SER A 109 18.83 1.68 9.30
CA SER A 109 19.75 2.01 8.25
C SER A 109 21.15 1.60 8.69
N ASN A 110 21.81 0.75 7.92
CA ASN A 110 23.20 0.38 8.12
C ASN A 110 24.18 1.50 7.69
N LEU A 111 23.69 2.73 7.49
CA LEU A 111 24.51 3.87 7.09
C LEU A 111 25.33 4.39 8.27
N THR A 112 26.62 4.64 8.03
CA THR A 112 27.54 5.29 8.96
C THR A 112 27.16 6.76 9.16
N GLU A 113 27.55 7.38 10.29
CA GLU A 113 27.21 8.79 10.61
C GLU A 113 27.64 9.80 9.55
N LEU A 114 28.81 9.59 8.95
CA LEU A 114 29.31 10.39 7.83
C LEU A 114 28.36 10.34 6.62
N GLN A 115 27.83 9.16 6.31
CA GLN A 115 26.92 8.93 5.19
C GLN A 115 25.52 9.51 5.46
N ARG A 116 25.07 9.48 6.73
CA ARG A 116 23.83 10.17 7.15
C ARG A 116 23.95 11.70 7.04
N GLY A 117 25.15 12.27 7.13
CA GLY A 117 25.42 13.67 6.82
C GLY A 117 25.13 13.97 5.35
N HIS A 118 25.81 13.26 4.45
CA HIS A 118 25.66 13.43 3.00
C HIS A 118 24.22 13.20 2.49
N GLU A 119 23.46 12.25 3.04
CA GLU A 119 22.05 12.05 2.63
C GLU A 119 21.16 13.26 3.00
N ARG A 120 21.43 13.89 4.15
CA ARG A 120 20.70 15.09 4.59
C ARG A 120 21.04 16.30 3.73
N ASP A 121 22.31 16.48 3.41
CA ASP A 121 22.79 17.59 2.59
C ASP A 121 22.22 17.49 1.16
N SER A 122 22.23 16.29 0.56
CA SER A 122 21.63 16.05 -0.77
C SER A 122 20.11 16.27 -0.80
N LYS A 123 19.39 15.98 0.29
CA LYS A 123 17.94 16.27 0.42
C LYS A 123 17.64 17.76 0.61
N VAL A 124 18.57 18.53 1.19
CA VAL A 124 18.44 19.98 1.32
C VAL A 124 18.63 20.65 -0.03
N ASP A 125 19.62 20.22 -0.81
CA ASP A 125 19.87 20.78 -2.14
C ASP A 125 18.71 20.53 -3.11
N LYS A 126 18.12 19.34 -3.11
CA LYS A 126 16.93 19.06 -3.94
C LYS A 126 15.74 19.95 -3.58
N ARG A 127 15.49 20.18 -2.29
CA ARG A 127 14.41 21.08 -1.85
C ARG A 127 14.64 22.52 -2.28
N ARG A 128 15.89 22.99 -2.26
CA ARG A 128 16.24 24.34 -2.74
C ARG A 128 16.08 24.48 -4.26
N ILE A 129 16.39 23.42 -5.01
CA ILE A 129 16.19 23.41 -6.48
C ILE A 129 14.69 23.42 -6.82
N ASP A 130 13.88 22.62 -6.13
CA ASP A 130 12.42 22.57 -6.36
C ASP A 130 11.73 23.90 -6.01
N GLU A 131 12.27 24.66 -5.06
CA GLU A 131 11.76 25.98 -4.68
C GLU A 131 12.18 27.09 -5.66
N ALA A 132 13.31 26.91 -6.38
CA ALA A 132 13.80 27.87 -7.37
C ALA A 132 13.14 27.75 -8.75
N ILE A 133 12.38 26.69 -9.01
CA ILE A 133 11.70 26.42 -10.29
C ILE A 133 10.22 26.85 -10.26
N LYS A 134 9.76 27.46 -9.16
CA LYS A 134 8.40 27.96 -8.97
C LYS A 134 8.31 29.48 -9.10
#